data_AF-A0A803LZU8-F1
#
_entry.id   AF-A0A803LZU8-F1
#
_cell.length_a   1.000
_cell.length_b   1.000
_cell.length_c   1.000
_cell.angle_alpha   90.00
_cell.angle_beta   90.00
_cell.angle_gamma   90.00
#
_symmetry.space_group_name_H-M   'P 1'
#
loop_
_entity.id
_entity.type
_entity.pdbx_description
1 polymer ?
#
loop_
_entity_poly.entity_id
_entity_poly.type
_entity_poly.pdbx_seq_one_letter_code
_entity_poly.pdbx_strand_id
1 'polypeptide(L)'
;MFMEDNIVKFKQAIDPLQQVFVNLESIPDPLFRDETVKCAIAGLMRDIRGIAMAIHSRKAYGFLFDWLYPAHMPLLLKAIATWIDCPEVTTPLLKFYAELVLNKSQRLTFAQSSPSGILLFWEVSKLLVAYGSRILALSGPKDVYRTKYKGIWVSLSILTSAIDGNYVNFGVFELYGDKALDDALDIAFKMILSIPVVDLLAYRKVSRAYFSFIDIFFSKLIKFSCNLDGTTFKNIVTSLHSGIKNIESNIVSQCASAINSLATFYFDHIMMGESSASPALLNFAKHISDCADIFLDILKTMFEIVLFEDNTSQWGISRAMLSLILISEEMYTKFKTEIVASQPVDQQQRLFRCFDILMEGVTRDLESVNRERFTRNLGMSRKEFREK
;
A
#
# COMPACT_ATOMS: atom_id res chain seq x y z
N MET A 1 -28.21 -15.68 -9.03
CA MET A 1 -27.77 -15.97 -10.41
C MET A 1 -26.25 -16.16 -10.50
N PHE A 2 -25.41 -15.17 -10.15
CA PHE A 2 -23.94 -15.30 -10.19
C PHE A 2 -23.30 -16.06 -8.99
N MET A 3 -24.12 -16.54 -8.06
CA MET A 3 -23.71 -17.40 -6.94
C MET A 3 -23.70 -18.89 -7.31
N GLU A 4 -24.38 -19.25 -8.41
CA GLU A 4 -24.41 -20.62 -8.90
C GLU A 4 -23.27 -20.77 -9.92
N ASP A 5 -22.36 -21.72 -9.68
CA ASP A 5 -21.19 -22.01 -10.52
C ASP A 5 -21.54 -22.69 -11.87
N ASN A 6 -22.54 -22.14 -12.56
CA ASN A 6 -23.10 -22.62 -13.81
C ASN A 6 -22.77 -21.67 -14.96
N ILE A 7 -21.91 -22.13 -15.87
CA ILE A 7 -21.44 -21.36 -17.02
C ILE A 7 -22.56 -20.95 -17.98
N VAL A 8 -23.63 -21.73 -18.11
CA VAL A 8 -24.74 -21.45 -19.03
C VAL A 8 -25.54 -20.26 -18.53
N LYS A 9 -25.86 -20.25 -17.23
CA LYS A 9 -26.53 -19.10 -16.58
C LYS A 9 -25.64 -17.86 -16.59
N PHE A 10 -24.33 -18.03 -16.43
CA PHE A 10 -23.38 -16.93 -16.54
C PHE A 10 -23.40 -16.30 -17.94
N LYS A 11 -23.32 -17.11 -19.01
CA LYS A 11 -23.38 -16.63 -20.39
C LYS A 11 -24.68 -15.88 -20.68
N GLN A 12 -25.83 -16.48 -20.37
CA GLN A 12 -27.14 -15.84 -20.54
C GLN A 12 -27.26 -14.49 -19.83
N ALA A 13 -26.63 -14.36 -18.65
CA ALA A 13 -26.64 -13.12 -17.89
C ALA A 13 -25.70 -12.04 -18.47
N ILE A 14 -24.63 -12.46 -19.14
CA ILE A 14 -23.60 -11.59 -19.73
C ILE A 14 -23.95 -11.19 -21.18
N ASP A 15 -24.76 -11.97 -21.89
CA ASP A 15 -25.10 -11.73 -23.30
C ASP A 15 -25.55 -10.27 -23.60
N PRO A 16 -26.40 -9.60 -22.79
CA PRO A 16 -26.72 -8.19 -23.04
C PRO A 16 -25.51 -7.26 -22.95
N LEU A 17 -24.58 -7.54 -22.02
CA LEU A 17 -23.34 -6.77 -21.86
C LEU A 17 -22.34 -7.05 -22.97
N GLN A 18 -22.28 -8.31 -23.45
CA GLN A 18 -21.49 -8.68 -24.63
C GLN A 18 -21.88 -7.82 -25.83
N GLN A 19 -23.18 -7.61 -26.05
CA GLN A 19 -23.66 -6.81 -27.17
C GLN A 19 -23.28 -5.34 -27.03
N VAL A 20 -23.27 -4.80 -25.81
CA VAL A 20 -22.76 -3.44 -25.56
C VAL A 20 -21.26 -3.35 -25.86
N PHE A 21 -20.45 -4.34 -25.48
CA PHE A 21 -19.02 -4.39 -25.82
C PHE A 21 -18.80 -4.38 -27.33
N VAL A 22 -19.44 -5.30 -28.06
CA VAL A 22 -19.30 -5.41 -29.52
C VAL A 22 -19.69 -4.10 -30.21
N ASN A 23 -20.78 -3.47 -29.76
CA ASN A 23 -21.20 -2.18 -30.29
C ASN A 23 -20.14 -1.10 -30.04
N LEU A 24 -19.63 -0.98 -28.80
CA LEU A 24 -18.61 0.00 -28.44
C LEU A 24 -17.27 -0.22 -29.16
N GLU A 25 -16.88 -1.47 -29.38
CA GLU A 25 -15.67 -1.85 -30.13
C GLU A 25 -15.74 -1.47 -31.60
N SER A 26 -16.95 -1.50 -32.19
CA SER A 26 -17.17 -1.10 -33.58
C SER A 26 -17.16 0.41 -33.82
N ILE A 27 -17.15 1.24 -32.76
CA ILE A 27 -17.23 2.70 -32.88
C ILE A 27 -15.89 3.28 -33.35
N PRO A 28 -15.87 4.05 -34.45
CA PRO A 28 -14.67 4.74 -34.91
C PRO A 28 -14.15 5.75 -33.88
N ASP A 29 -12.82 5.91 -33.81
CA ASP A 29 -12.14 6.83 -32.89
C ASP A 29 -12.72 8.25 -32.81
N PRO A 30 -13.07 8.94 -33.91
CA PRO A 30 -13.60 10.31 -33.82
C PRO A 30 -14.97 10.41 -33.12
N LEU A 31 -15.79 9.35 -33.18
CA LEU A 31 -17.11 9.30 -32.54
C LEU A 31 -17.03 8.76 -31.10
N PHE A 32 -15.86 8.33 -30.65
CA PHE A 32 -15.68 7.74 -29.34
C PHE A 32 -15.85 8.75 -28.19
N ARG A 33 -15.86 10.06 -28.51
CA ARG A 33 -16.09 11.18 -27.59
C ARG A 33 -17.56 11.62 -27.50
N ASP A 34 -18.49 10.89 -28.08
CA ASP A 34 -19.92 11.20 -28.00
C ASP A 34 -20.50 10.95 -26.60
N GLU A 35 -21.48 11.75 -26.19
CA GLU A 35 -22.15 11.60 -24.88
C GLU A 35 -22.88 10.25 -24.74
N THR A 36 -23.38 9.67 -25.84
CA THR A 36 -23.98 8.33 -25.82
C THR A 36 -22.95 7.25 -25.45
N VAL A 37 -21.75 7.34 -26.03
CA VAL A 37 -20.62 6.44 -25.76
C VAL A 37 -20.14 6.60 -24.33
N LYS A 38 -20.03 7.84 -23.86
CA LYS A 38 -19.70 8.17 -22.47
C LYS A 38 -20.65 7.50 -21.48
N CYS A 39 -21.96 7.65 -21.67
CA CYS A 39 -22.98 7.03 -20.81
C CYS A 39 -22.94 5.52 -20.88
N ALA A 40 -22.75 4.94 -22.08
CA ALA A 40 -22.67 3.50 -22.29
C ALA A 40 -21.46 2.90 -21.56
N ILE A 41 -20.26 3.47 -21.71
CA ILE A 41 -19.05 3.01 -21.00
C ILE A 41 -19.23 3.14 -19.49
N ALA A 42 -19.71 4.29 -19.02
CA ALA A 42 -19.90 4.51 -17.59
C ALA A 42 -20.93 3.55 -16.97
N GLY A 43 -22.02 3.24 -17.68
CA GLY A 43 -23.02 2.24 -17.29
C GLY A 43 -22.43 0.83 -17.26
N LEU A 44 -21.81 0.41 -18.37
CA LEU A 44 -21.17 -0.90 -18.51
C LEU A 44 -20.16 -1.17 -17.39
N MET A 45 -19.30 -0.21 -17.06
CA MET A 45 -18.32 -0.37 -15.98
C MET A 45 -18.98 -0.50 -14.59
N ARG A 46 -20.11 0.15 -14.35
CA ARG A 46 -20.86 0.01 -13.09
C ARG A 46 -21.52 -1.35 -12.99
N ASP A 47 -22.11 -1.84 -14.07
CA ASP A 47 -22.82 -3.12 -14.11
C ASP A 47 -21.84 -4.29 -13.95
N ILE A 48 -20.76 -4.31 -14.72
CA ILE A 48 -19.73 -5.35 -14.60
C ILE A 48 -19.06 -5.30 -13.23
N ARG A 49 -18.82 -4.11 -12.67
CA ARG A 49 -18.37 -4.00 -11.28
C ARG A 49 -19.37 -4.61 -10.31
N GLY A 50 -20.66 -4.40 -10.48
CA GLY A 50 -21.71 -5.05 -9.68
C GLY A 50 -21.67 -6.57 -9.76
N ILE A 51 -21.47 -7.11 -10.97
CA ILE A 51 -21.30 -8.56 -11.20
C ILE A 51 -20.03 -9.07 -10.49
N ALA A 52 -18.90 -8.39 -10.69
CA ALA A 52 -17.65 -8.71 -10.00
C ALA A 52 -17.81 -8.61 -8.46
N MET A 53 -18.61 -7.66 -7.96
CA MET A 53 -18.93 -7.53 -6.54
C MET A 53 -19.72 -8.74 -6.00
N ALA A 54 -20.60 -9.34 -6.80
CA ALA A 54 -21.40 -10.50 -6.41
C ALA A 54 -20.64 -11.85 -6.52
N ILE A 55 -19.52 -11.90 -7.24
CA ILE A 55 -18.73 -13.12 -7.42
C ILE A 55 -17.79 -13.35 -6.23
N HIS A 56 -17.99 -14.47 -5.54
CA HIS A 56 -17.17 -14.94 -4.42
C HIS A 56 -16.42 -16.23 -4.70
N SER A 57 -16.87 -17.05 -5.67
CA SER A 57 -16.21 -18.32 -6.00
C SER A 57 -15.07 -18.10 -7.00
N ARG A 58 -14.02 -18.93 -6.88
CA ARG A 58 -12.92 -19.00 -7.84
C ARG A 58 -13.42 -19.33 -9.25
N LYS A 59 -14.40 -20.23 -9.36
CA LYS A 59 -14.92 -20.73 -10.65
C LYS A 59 -15.71 -19.65 -11.39
N ALA A 60 -16.61 -18.95 -10.70
CA ALA A 60 -17.34 -17.84 -11.31
C ALA A 60 -16.43 -16.66 -11.66
N TYR A 61 -15.37 -16.42 -10.87
CA TYR A 61 -14.34 -15.44 -11.24
C TYR A 61 -13.62 -15.86 -12.52
N GLY A 62 -13.26 -17.15 -12.66
CA GLY A 62 -12.69 -17.69 -13.88
C GLY A 62 -13.54 -17.39 -15.11
N PHE A 63 -14.86 -17.62 -15.04
CA PHE A 63 -15.77 -17.31 -16.14
C PHE A 63 -15.79 -15.82 -16.51
N LEU A 64 -15.76 -14.93 -15.52
CA LEU A 64 -15.67 -13.49 -15.76
C LEU A 64 -14.33 -13.10 -16.40
N PHE A 65 -13.23 -13.66 -15.91
CA PHE A 65 -11.90 -13.36 -16.42
C PHE A 65 -11.70 -13.87 -17.84
N ASP A 66 -12.12 -15.10 -18.14
CA ASP A 66 -12.06 -15.71 -19.48
C ASP A 66 -12.95 -14.98 -20.49
N TRP A 67 -14.06 -14.38 -20.02
CA TRP A 67 -14.91 -13.53 -20.85
C TRP A 67 -14.25 -12.18 -21.17
N LEU A 68 -13.59 -11.55 -20.20
CA LEU A 68 -12.95 -10.24 -20.37
C LEU A 68 -11.62 -10.31 -21.12
N TYR A 69 -10.75 -11.25 -20.74
CA TYR A 69 -9.39 -11.37 -21.24
C TYR A 69 -9.31 -12.44 -22.35
N PRO A 70 -8.65 -12.16 -23.49
CA PRO A 70 -8.04 -10.88 -23.89
C PRO A 70 -8.98 -9.93 -24.63
N ALA A 71 -10.17 -10.40 -25.04
CA ALA A 71 -10.98 -9.77 -26.08
C ALA A 71 -11.40 -8.32 -25.75
N HIS A 72 -11.80 -8.06 -24.50
CA HIS A 72 -12.43 -6.79 -24.11
C HIS A 72 -11.48 -5.81 -23.41
N MET A 73 -10.27 -6.26 -23.01
CA MET A 73 -9.26 -5.41 -22.37
C MET A 73 -8.82 -4.22 -23.23
N PRO A 74 -8.62 -4.34 -24.57
CA PRO A 74 -8.26 -3.21 -25.42
C PRO A 74 -9.28 -2.07 -25.40
N LEU A 75 -10.59 -2.38 -25.32
CA LEU A 75 -11.63 -1.35 -25.21
C LEU A 75 -11.48 -0.55 -23.90
N LEU A 76 -11.17 -1.23 -22.78
CA LEU A 76 -11.00 -0.56 -21.48
C LEU A 76 -9.78 0.37 -21.51
N LEU A 77 -8.68 -0.07 -22.11
CA LEU A 77 -7.49 0.77 -22.31
C LEU A 77 -7.78 1.96 -23.23
N LYS A 78 -8.51 1.76 -24.33
CA LYS A 78 -8.96 2.85 -25.21
C LYS A 78 -9.86 3.84 -24.46
N ALA A 79 -10.78 3.35 -23.64
CA ALA A 79 -11.72 4.16 -22.89
C ALA A 79 -11.03 5.06 -21.86
N ILE A 80 -10.13 4.49 -21.04
CA ILE A 80 -9.40 5.29 -20.04
C ILE A 80 -8.47 6.30 -20.68
N ALA A 81 -7.87 5.94 -21.82
CA ALA A 81 -6.97 6.80 -22.59
C ALA A 81 -7.69 7.99 -23.21
N THR A 82 -8.87 7.71 -23.78
CA THR A 82 -9.65 8.71 -24.50
C THR A 82 -10.32 9.65 -23.53
N TRP A 83 -10.94 9.18 -22.45
CA TRP A 83 -11.81 9.97 -21.56
C TRP A 83 -11.10 10.52 -20.31
N ILE A 84 -9.79 10.78 -20.35
CA ILE A 84 -8.98 11.11 -19.16
C ILE A 84 -9.50 12.33 -18.36
N ASP A 85 -10.01 13.34 -19.05
CA ASP A 85 -10.57 14.59 -18.55
C ASP A 85 -12.01 14.46 -18.02
N CYS A 86 -12.62 13.26 -18.13
CA CYS A 86 -14.00 13.00 -17.75
C CYS A 86 -14.07 11.99 -16.59
N PRO A 87 -14.06 12.45 -15.31
CA PRO A 87 -14.17 11.60 -14.13
C PRO A 87 -15.40 10.70 -14.11
N GLU A 88 -16.45 11.07 -14.84
CA GLU A 88 -17.69 10.31 -15.00
C GLU A 88 -17.47 8.95 -15.68
N VAL A 89 -16.45 8.84 -16.53
CA VAL A 89 -16.04 7.60 -17.21
C VAL A 89 -14.85 6.96 -16.51
N THR A 90 -13.82 7.74 -16.19
CA THR A 90 -12.59 7.20 -15.58
C THR A 90 -12.84 6.61 -14.19
N THR A 91 -13.69 7.24 -13.37
CA THR A 91 -13.95 6.74 -12.01
C THR A 91 -14.65 5.38 -12.01
N PRO A 92 -15.76 5.15 -12.75
CA PRO A 92 -16.35 3.80 -12.85
C PRO A 92 -15.38 2.75 -13.35
N LEU A 93 -14.57 3.06 -14.36
CA LEU A 93 -13.60 2.14 -14.94
C LEU A 93 -12.52 1.76 -13.93
N LEU A 94 -11.89 2.74 -13.28
CA LEU A 94 -10.90 2.48 -12.22
C LEU A 94 -11.51 1.69 -11.06
N LYS A 95 -12.74 1.99 -10.67
CA LYS A 95 -13.44 1.25 -9.60
C LYS A 95 -13.79 -0.18 -10.00
N PHE A 96 -14.06 -0.43 -11.29
CA PHE A 96 -14.23 -1.77 -11.81
C PHE A 96 -12.93 -2.55 -11.69
N TYR A 97 -11.79 -2.00 -12.12
CA TYR A 97 -10.50 -2.64 -11.95
C TYR A 97 -10.14 -2.86 -10.48
N ALA A 98 -10.44 -1.91 -9.60
CA ALA A 98 -10.23 -2.05 -8.16
C ALA A 98 -10.99 -3.25 -7.58
N GLU A 99 -12.19 -3.51 -8.11
CA GLU A 99 -12.92 -4.73 -7.76
C GLU A 99 -12.29 -5.96 -8.42
N LEU A 100 -11.93 -5.91 -9.71
CA LEU A 100 -11.39 -7.04 -10.46
C LEU A 100 -10.15 -7.66 -9.79
N VAL A 101 -9.24 -6.83 -9.28
CA VAL A 101 -7.99 -7.27 -8.63
C VAL A 101 -8.16 -7.63 -7.15
N LEU A 102 -9.33 -7.39 -6.56
CA LEU A 102 -9.55 -7.62 -5.14
C LEU A 102 -9.74 -9.12 -4.87
N ASN A 103 -8.78 -9.72 -4.14
CA ASN A 103 -8.84 -11.11 -3.71
C ASN A 103 -9.75 -11.31 -2.48
N LYS A 104 -11.02 -10.92 -2.58
CA LYS A 104 -12.02 -11.22 -1.55
C LYS A 104 -12.40 -12.70 -1.58
N SER A 105 -12.65 -13.28 -0.41
CA SER A 105 -13.09 -14.68 -0.28
C SER A 105 -12.16 -15.70 -0.98
N GLN A 106 -10.86 -15.37 -1.16
CA GLN A 106 -9.88 -16.21 -1.86
C GLN A 106 -10.26 -16.56 -3.31
N ARG A 107 -11.07 -15.72 -3.97
CA ARG A 107 -11.54 -15.97 -5.35
C ARG A 107 -10.41 -15.90 -6.40
N LEU A 108 -9.34 -15.15 -6.12
CA LEU A 108 -8.17 -15.02 -7.00
C LEU A 108 -7.10 -16.07 -6.69
N THR A 109 -7.49 -17.28 -6.31
CA THR A 109 -6.55 -18.38 -6.08
C THR A 109 -6.31 -19.10 -7.40
N PHE A 110 -5.32 -18.67 -8.18
CA PHE A 110 -4.95 -19.37 -9.43
C PHE A 110 -4.13 -20.64 -9.13
N ALA A 111 -4.14 -21.59 -10.07
CA ALA A 111 -3.24 -22.74 -9.97
C ALA A 111 -1.79 -22.25 -10.17
N GLN A 112 -0.80 -22.88 -9.52
CA GLN A 112 0.62 -22.48 -9.65
C GLN A 112 1.12 -22.49 -11.11
N SER A 113 0.50 -23.30 -11.98
CA SER A 113 0.79 -23.39 -13.41
C SER A 113 0.01 -22.40 -14.28
N SER A 114 -0.91 -21.63 -13.71
CA SER A 114 -1.78 -20.73 -14.47
C SER A 114 -1.13 -19.36 -14.63
N PRO A 115 -1.04 -18.82 -15.86
CA PRO A 115 -0.54 -17.48 -16.09
C PRO A 115 -1.55 -16.38 -15.72
N SER A 116 -2.79 -16.72 -15.35
CA SER A 116 -3.90 -15.75 -15.20
C SER A 116 -3.59 -14.62 -14.21
N GLY A 117 -2.85 -14.89 -13.13
CA GLY A 117 -2.42 -13.84 -12.20
C GLY A 117 -1.48 -12.81 -12.84
N ILE A 118 -0.50 -13.30 -13.61
CA ILE A 118 0.45 -12.46 -14.35
C ILE A 118 -0.29 -11.65 -15.43
N LEU A 119 -1.17 -12.30 -16.19
CA LEU A 119 -1.99 -11.65 -17.22
C LEU A 119 -2.86 -10.54 -16.64
N LEU A 120 -3.51 -10.80 -15.49
CA LEU A 120 -4.29 -9.78 -14.78
C LEU A 120 -3.42 -8.60 -14.36
N PHE A 121 -2.21 -8.86 -13.84
CA PHE A 121 -1.31 -7.80 -13.43
C PHE A 121 -0.77 -6.97 -14.61
N TRP A 122 -0.54 -7.59 -15.78
CA TRP A 122 -0.20 -6.84 -16.99
C TRP A 122 -1.27 -5.84 -17.38
N GLU A 123 -2.54 -6.23 -17.35
CA GLU A 123 -3.64 -5.32 -17.64
C GLU A 123 -3.76 -4.20 -16.60
N VAL A 124 -3.47 -4.50 -15.33
CA VAL A 124 -3.38 -3.49 -14.27
C VAL A 124 -2.25 -2.50 -14.55
N SER A 125 -1.06 -2.99 -14.86
CA SER A 125 0.09 -2.12 -15.17
C SER A 125 -0.19 -1.21 -16.37
N LYS A 126 -0.68 -1.78 -17.49
CA LYS A 126 -1.07 -1.00 -18.68
C LYS A 126 -2.10 0.08 -18.36
N LEU A 127 -3.12 -0.26 -17.59
CA LEU A 127 -4.15 0.69 -17.16
C LEU A 127 -3.55 1.83 -16.33
N LEU A 128 -2.74 1.51 -15.32
CA LEU A 128 -2.13 2.48 -14.42
C LEU A 128 -1.18 3.41 -15.17
N VAL A 129 -0.37 2.90 -16.09
CA VAL A 129 0.51 3.70 -16.93
C VAL A 129 -0.30 4.60 -17.88
N ALA A 130 -1.32 4.06 -18.55
CA ALA A 130 -2.16 4.81 -19.49
C ALA A 130 -2.97 5.93 -18.82
N TYR A 131 -3.47 5.69 -17.61
CA TYR A 131 -4.19 6.69 -16.80
C TYR A 131 -3.22 7.68 -16.15
N GLY A 132 -2.22 7.16 -15.45
CA GLY A 132 -1.27 7.93 -14.65
C GLY A 132 -0.45 8.93 -15.47
N SER A 133 0.07 8.52 -16.62
CA SER A 133 0.88 9.40 -17.47
C SER A 133 0.10 10.63 -17.95
N ARG A 134 -1.20 10.48 -18.21
CA ARG A 134 -2.08 11.55 -18.68
C ARG A 134 -2.66 12.39 -17.54
N ILE A 135 -3.03 11.79 -16.41
CA ILE A 135 -3.56 12.56 -15.26
C ILE A 135 -2.50 13.48 -14.66
N LEU A 136 -1.23 13.11 -14.75
CA LEU A 136 -0.10 13.96 -14.34
C LEU A 136 0.06 15.20 -15.23
N ALA A 137 -0.27 15.10 -16.51
CA ALA A 137 -0.18 16.19 -17.48
C ALA A 137 -1.38 17.15 -17.45
N LEU A 138 -2.49 16.77 -16.81
CA LEU A 138 -3.70 17.59 -16.71
C LEU A 138 -3.49 18.81 -15.81
N SER A 139 -3.65 20.01 -16.40
CA SER A 139 -3.51 21.30 -15.71
C SER A 139 -4.78 21.69 -14.95
N GLY A 140 -4.57 22.40 -13.84
CA GLY A 140 -5.50 22.64 -12.72
C GLY A 140 -6.99 22.92 -13.04
N PRO A 141 -7.89 21.98 -12.76
CA PRO A 141 -9.33 22.23 -12.72
C PRO A 141 -9.77 22.83 -11.38
N LYS A 142 -10.91 23.54 -11.38
CA LYS A 142 -11.52 24.18 -10.19
C LYS A 142 -11.83 23.21 -9.04
N ASP A 143 -11.99 21.91 -9.33
CA ASP A 143 -12.13 20.83 -8.34
C ASP A 143 -11.03 19.79 -8.56
N VAL A 144 -9.86 20.04 -7.95
CA VAL A 144 -8.68 19.17 -8.02
C VAL A 144 -8.97 17.79 -7.42
N TYR A 145 -9.85 17.71 -6.42
CA TYR A 145 -10.18 16.44 -5.79
C TYR A 145 -10.91 15.50 -6.76
N ARG A 146 -12.01 15.97 -7.37
CA ARG A 146 -12.83 15.12 -8.25
C ARG A 146 -12.10 14.68 -9.51
N THR A 147 -11.28 15.55 -10.05
CA THR A 147 -10.61 15.36 -11.33
C THR A 147 -9.31 14.57 -11.19
N LYS A 148 -8.51 14.85 -10.16
CA LYS A 148 -7.16 14.29 -10.00
C LYS A 148 -7.08 13.33 -8.82
N TYR A 149 -7.29 13.81 -7.59
CA TYR A 149 -7.02 13.02 -6.39
C TYR A 149 -7.90 11.78 -6.30
N LYS A 150 -9.15 11.88 -6.77
CA LYS A 150 -10.09 10.76 -6.75
C LYS A 150 -9.61 9.57 -7.57
N GLY A 151 -9.14 9.81 -8.78
CA GLY A 151 -8.60 8.74 -9.61
C GLY A 151 -7.28 8.22 -9.07
N ILE A 152 -6.39 9.09 -8.58
CA ILE A 152 -5.11 8.68 -7.99
C ILE A 152 -5.32 7.72 -6.81
N TRP A 153 -6.18 8.04 -5.84
CA TRP A 153 -6.35 7.15 -4.69
C TRP A 153 -6.99 5.81 -5.08
N VAL A 154 -7.86 5.79 -6.09
CA VAL A 154 -8.40 4.53 -6.63
C VAL A 154 -7.29 3.73 -7.33
N SER A 155 -6.45 4.38 -8.13
CA SER A 155 -5.29 3.76 -8.77
C SER A 155 -4.31 3.15 -7.76
N LEU A 156 -4.02 3.85 -6.68
CA LEU A 156 -3.23 3.30 -5.57
C LEU A 156 -3.92 2.08 -4.97
N SER A 157 -5.23 2.14 -4.73
CA SER A 157 -6.01 1.02 -4.19
C SER A 157 -5.98 -0.22 -5.11
N ILE A 158 -6.02 -0.03 -6.44
CA ILE A 158 -5.86 -1.11 -7.43
C ILE A 158 -4.49 -1.76 -7.25
N LEU A 159 -3.41 -0.96 -7.27
CA LEU A 159 -2.06 -1.47 -7.17
C LEU A 159 -1.80 -2.17 -5.84
N THR A 160 -2.24 -1.58 -4.72
CA THR A 160 -2.17 -2.18 -3.38
C THR A 160 -2.86 -3.53 -3.35
N SER A 161 -4.10 -3.63 -3.86
CA SER A 161 -4.86 -4.89 -3.87
C SER A 161 -4.21 -5.95 -4.76
N ALA A 162 -3.60 -5.53 -5.87
CA ALA A 162 -2.92 -6.43 -6.79
C ALA A 162 -1.63 -7.00 -6.20
N ILE A 163 -0.87 -6.19 -5.46
CA ILE A 163 0.33 -6.62 -4.74
C ILE A 163 -0.05 -7.47 -3.51
N ASP A 164 -1.10 -7.05 -2.80
CA ASP A 164 -1.49 -7.73 -1.56
C ASP A 164 -2.20 -9.07 -1.81
N GLY A 165 -2.88 -9.22 -2.95
CA GLY A 165 -3.74 -10.36 -3.24
C GLY A 165 -3.06 -11.74 -3.32
N ASN A 166 -1.73 -11.83 -3.27
CA ASN A 166 -0.93 -13.07 -3.26
C ASN A 166 -1.18 -14.02 -4.44
N TYR A 167 -1.75 -13.53 -5.53
CA TYR A 167 -2.07 -14.32 -6.72
C TYR A 167 -1.05 -14.14 -7.86
N VAL A 168 -0.03 -13.31 -7.64
CA VAL A 168 1.09 -13.05 -8.56
C VAL A 168 2.39 -13.25 -7.80
N ASN A 169 3.33 -14.00 -8.38
CA ASN A 169 4.70 -14.04 -7.88
C ASN A 169 5.54 -13.00 -8.63
N PHE A 170 5.77 -11.85 -8.00
CA PHE A 170 6.54 -10.76 -8.61
C PHE A 170 8.02 -11.09 -8.81
N GLY A 171 8.58 -12.09 -8.13
CA GLY A 171 9.95 -12.55 -8.38
C GLY A 171 10.14 -13.11 -9.80
N VAL A 172 9.06 -13.57 -10.43
CA VAL A 172 9.06 -14.05 -11.82
C VAL A 172 9.33 -12.90 -12.80
N PHE A 173 8.89 -11.68 -12.49
CA PHE A 173 9.04 -10.53 -13.38
C PHE A 173 10.53 -10.16 -13.53
N GLU A 174 11.27 -10.16 -12.42
CA GLU A 174 12.72 -9.92 -12.42
C GLU A 174 13.48 -10.99 -13.22
N LEU A 175 13.10 -12.27 -13.08
CA LEU A 175 13.73 -13.39 -13.80
C LEU A 175 13.54 -13.32 -15.34
N TYR A 176 12.41 -12.79 -15.80
CA TYR A 176 12.09 -12.68 -17.23
C TYR A 176 12.33 -11.27 -17.80
N GLY A 177 12.83 -10.31 -17.01
CA GLY A 177 13.05 -8.94 -17.45
C GLY A 177 11.76 -8.16 -17.77
N ASP A 178 10.67 -8.52 -17.10
CA ASP A 178 9.35 -7.91 -17.28
C ASP A 178 9.22 -6.60 -16.50
N LYS A 179 8.99 -5.50 -17.22
CA LYS A 179 8.92 -4.14 -16.66
C LYS A 179 7.56 -3.76 -16.10
N ALA A 180 6.55 -4.62 -16.19
CA ALA A 180 5.18 -4.23 -15.81
C ALA A 180 5.07 -3.80 -14.33
N LEU A 181 5.83 -4.42 -13.42
CA LEU A 181 5.86 -4.00 -12.02
C LEU A 181 6.60 -2.67 -11.85
N ASP A 182 7.76 -2.52 -12.48
CA ASP A 182 8.55 -1.28 -12.45
C ASP A 182 7.76 -0.09 -12.96
N ASP A 183 7.12 -0.23 -14.13
CA ASP A 183 6.32 0.81 -14.75
C ASP A 183 5.11 1.20 -13.89
N ALA A 184 4.47 0.21 -13.23
CA ALA A 184 3.35 0.44 -12.32
C ALA A 184 3.79 1.17 -11.04
N LEU A 185 4.95 0.83 -10.48
CA LEU A 185 5.50 1.49 -9.30
C LEU A 185 5.95 2.92 -9.63
N ASP A 186 6.67 3.11 -10.73
CA ASP A 186 7.14 4.42 -11.20
C ASP A 186 5.96 5.38 -11.37
N ILE A 187 4.89 4.94 -12.05
CA ILE A 187 3.73 5.81 -12.22
C ILE A 187 2.96 6.05 -10.91
N ALA A 188 2.90 5.06 -10.00
CA ALA A 188 2.30 5.24 -8.69
C ALA A 188 3.03 6.28 -7.85
N PHE A 189 4.36 6.22 -7.78
CA PHE A 189 5.16 7.22 -7.08
C PHE A 189 5.03 8.61 -7.72
N LYS A 190 5.06 8.72 -9.05
CA LYS A 190 4.81 10.00 -9.74
C LYS A 190 3.44 10.57 -9.42
N MET A 191 2.39 9.74 -9.37
CA MET A 191 1.05 10.17 -8.96
C MET A 191 1.00 10.66 -7.51
N ILE A 192 1.63 9.95 -6.58
CA ILE A 192 1.75 10.36 -5.16
C ILE A 192 2.46 11.71 -5.04
N LEU A 193 3.64 11.84 -5.65
CA LEU A 193 4.46 13.05 -5.59
C LEU A 193 3.78 14.27 -6.23
N SER A 194 2.77 14.04 -7.07
CA SER A 194 1.96 15.10 -7.68
C SER A 194 0.88 15.70 -6.76
N ILE A 195 0.70 15.12 -5.57
CA ILE A 195 -0.24 15.59 -4.53
C ILE A 195 0.58 16.30 -3.44
N PRO A 196 0.29 17.57 -3.11
CA PRO A 196 0.92 18.24 -1.98
C PRO A 196 0.71 17.47 -0.68
N VAL A 197 1.73 17.41 0.18
CA VAL A 197 1.68 16.66 1.45
C VAL A 197 0.50 17.10 2.33
N VAL A 198 0.17 18.40 2.33
CA VAL A 198 -0.97 18.95 3.07
C VAL A 198 -2.29 18.33 2.60
N ASP A 199 -2.49 18.22 1.28
CA ASP A 199 -3.70 17.61 0.70
C ASP A 199 -3.75 16.10 0.92
N LEU A 200 -2.59 15.44 0.80
CA LEU A 200 -2.46 14.00 1.02
C LEU A 200 -2.95 13.62 2.43
N LEU A 201 -2.64 14.43 3.44
CA LEU A 201 -3.07 14.23 4.83
C LEU A 201 -4.49 14.77 5.11
N ALA A 202 -4.93 15.83 4.42
CA ALA A 202 -6.26 16.41 4.62
C ALA A 202 -7.40 15.53 4.07
N TYR A 203 -7.22 14.92 2.89
CA TYR A 203 -8.25 14.09 2.27
C TYR A 203 -8.18 12.64 2.77
N ARG A 204 -9.05 12.27 3.72
CA ARG A 204 -9.09 10.92 4.35
C ARG A 204 -8.97 9.74 3.38
N LYS A 205 -9.67 9.75 2.23
CA LYS A 205 -9.59 8.66 1.25
C LYS A 205 -8.23 8.57 0.56
N VAL A 206 -7.61 9.71 0.29
CA VAL A 206 -6.27 9.78 -0.30
C VAL A 206 -5.25 9.30 0.73
N SER A 207 -5.33 9.82 1.96
CA SER A 207 -4.47 9.41 3.07
C SER A 207 -4.50 7.91 3.32
N ARG A 208 -5.69 7.30 3.42
CA ARG A 208 -5.85 5.85 3.59
C ARG A 208 -5.24 5.05 2.43
N ALA A 209 -5.49 5.45 1.19
CA ALA A 209 -4.93 4.75 0.03
C ALA A 209 -3.40 4.87 -0.02
N TYR A 210 -2.87 6.04 0.33
CA TYR A 210 -1.43 6.29 0.41
C TYR A 210 -0.76 5.41 1.46
N PHE A 211 -1.19 5.46 2.72
CA PHE A 211 -0.56 4.69 3.79
C PHE A 211 -0.73 3.18 3.60
N SER A 212 -1.87 2.75 3.06
CA SER A 212 -2.07 1.34 2.69
C SER A 212 -1.12 0.90 1.58
N PHE A 213 -0.84 1.75 0.59
CA PHE A 213 0.14 1.45 -0.46
C PHE A 213 1.56 1.40 0.08
N ILE A 214 1.96 2.37 0.89
CA ILE A 214 3.31 2.44 1.47
C ILE A 214 3.60 1.25 2.38
N ASP A 215 2.63 0.83 3.20
CA ASP A 215 2.75 -0.38 4.03
C ASP A 215 3.03 -1.62 3.17
N ILE A 216 2.19 -1.88 2.16
CA ILE A 216 2.36 -3.03 1.26
C ILE A 216 3.66 -2.94 0.44
N PHE A 217 4.06 -1.74 0.03
CA PHE A 217 5.33 -1.52 -0.66
C PHE A 217 6.51 -1.95 0.22
N PHE A 218 6.57 -1.51 1.48
CA PHE A 218 7.66 -1.91 2.37
C PHE A 218 7.54 -3.33 2.91
N SER A 219 6.34 -3.91 2.97
CA SER A 219 6.19 -5.28 3.47
C SER A 219 6.50 -6.34 2.39
N LYS A 220 6.20 -6.07 1.11
CA LYS A 220 6.34 -7.05 0.02
C LYS A 220 7.36 -6.69 -1.04
N LEU A 221 7.63 -5.40 -1.25
CA LEU A 221 8.45 -4.88 -2.35
C LEU A 221 9.66 -4.07 -1.85
N ILE A 222 10.09 -4.30 -0.60
CA ILE A 222 11.15 -3.52 0.05
C ILE A 222 12.46 -3.43 -0.72
N LYS A 223 12.79 -4.45 -1.53
CA LYS A 223 13.99 -4.44 -2.38
C LYS A 223 14.00 -3.25 -3.35
N PHE A 224 12.83 -2.82 -3.84
CA PHE A 224 12.71 -1.64 -4.70
C PHE A 224 12.99 -0.33 -3.97
N SER A 225 12.87 -0.31 -2.63
CA SER A 225 13.18 0.89 -1.85
C SER A 225 14.65 1.28 -1.92
N CYS A 226 15.55 0.31 -2.18
CA CYS A 226 16.98 0.56 -2.41
C CYS A 226 17.26 1.40 -3.66
N ASN A 227 16.32 1.44 -4.61
CA ASN A 227 16.44 2.18 -5.87
C ASN A 227 15.77 3.56 -5.82
N LEU A 228 15.10 3.91 -4.71
CA LEU A 228 14.51 5.24 -4.54
C LEU A 228 15.60 6.29 -4.36
N ASP A 229 15.36 7.49 -4.87
CA ASP A 229 16.21 8.64 -4.55
C ASP A 229 16.02 9.07 -3.08
N GLY A 230 17.05 9.69 -2.50
CA GLY A 230 17.04 10.05 -1.08
C GLY A 230 15.96 11.07 -0.69
N THR A 231 15.52 11.92 -1.63
CA THR A 231 14.46 12.90 -1.37
C THR A 231 13.12 12.21 -1.27
N THR A 232 12.80 11.33 -2.22
CA THR A 232 11.57 10.52 -2.19
C THR A 232 11.53 9.62 -0.94
N PHE A 233 12.63 8.95 -0.61
CA PHE A 233 12.71 8.12 0.59
C PHE A 233 12.46 8.94 1.87
N LYS A 234 13.16 10.07 2.04
CA LYS A 234 12.98 10.97 3.18
C LYS A 234 11.55 11.51 3.28
N ASN A 235 10.92 11.87 2.16
CA ASN A 235 9.53 12.31 2.14
C ASN A 235 8.58 11.22 2.62
N ILE A 236 8.81 9.96 2.21
CA ILE A 236 8.01 8.82 2.68
C ILE A 236 8.20 8.62 4.18
N VAL A 237 9.43 8.59 4.69
CA VAL A 237 9.69 8.41 6.14
C VAL A 237 9.08 9.56 6.97
N THR A 238 9.17 10.80 6.48
CA THR A 238 8.55 11.98 7.12
C THR A 238 7.02 11.86 7.13
N SER A 239 6.42 11.35 6.06
CA SER A 239 4.98 11.10 6.01
C SER A 239 4.53 10.01 6.97
N LEU A 240 5.36 8.96 7.17
CA LEU A 240 5.09 7.89 8.13
C LEU A 240 5.12 8.42 9.56
N HIS A 241 6.05 9.33 9.87
CA HIS A 241 6.05 10.03 11.15
C HIS A 241 4.77 10.83 11.39
N SER A 242 4.32 11.56 10.37
CA SER A 242 3.04 12.29 10.42
C SER A 242 1.84 11.36 10.55
N GLY A 243 1.89 10.19 9.89
CA GLY A 243 0.85 9.16 9.92
C GLY A 243 0.71 8.44 11.27
N ILE A 244 1.81 8.30 12.04
CA ILE A 244 1.76 7.76 13.41
C ILE A 244 0.95 8.67 14.34
N LYS A 245 1.00 9.99 14.12
CA LYS A 245 0.24 10.98 14.90
C LYS A 245 -1.22 11.10 14.44
N ASN A 246 -1.69 10.23 13.55
CA ASN A 246 -3.03 10.29 13.01
C ASN A 246 -4.07 9.73 13.99
N ILE A 247 -5.27 10.30 13.96
CA ILE A 247 -6.40 9.87 14.81
C ILE A 247 -6.92 8.49 14.40
N GLU A 248 -6.77 8.11 13.13
CA GLU A 248 -7.26 6.82 12.62
C GLU A 248 -6.29 5.67 12.96
N SER A 249 -6.70 4.78 13.86
CA SER A 249 -5.88 3.64 14.30
C SER A 249 -5.37 2.73 13.18
N ASN A 250 -6.14 2.58 12.09
CA ASN A 250 -5.70 1.82 10.93
C ASN A 250 -4.49 2.45 10.24
N ILE A 251 -4.44 3.78 10.13
CA ILE A 251 -3.30 4.49 9.54
C ILE A 251 -2.07 4.32 10.44
N VAL A 252 -2.25 4.47 11.75
CA VAL A 252 -1.17 4.27 12.73
C VAL A 252 -0.60 2.86 12.62
N SER A 253 -1.45 1.84 12.54
CA SER A 253 -1.03 0.44 12.36
C SER A 253 -0.27 0.22 11.06
N GLN A 254 -0.73 0.78 9.94
CA GLN A 254 -0.05 0.69 8.64
C GLN A 254 1.32 1.39 8.67
N CYS A 255 1.41 2.55 9.31
CA CYS A 255 2.68 3.26 9.46
C CYS A 255 3.67 2.47 10.34
N ALA A 256 3.20 1.93 11.46
CA ALA A 256 4.02 1.10 12.33
C ALA A 256 4.52 -0.17 11.62
N SER A 257 3.66 -0.82 10.84
CA SER A 257 4.01 -1.99 10.01
C SER A 257 5.08 -1.65 8.96
N ALA A 258 4.91 -0.53 8.24
CA ALA A 258 5.88 -0.02 7.27
C ALA A 258 7.26 0.24 7.91
N ILE A 259 7.28 0.93 9.05
CA ILE A 259 8.51 1.25 9.79
C ILE A 259 9.18 -0.01 10.33
N ASN A 260 8.39 -0.93 10.88
CA ASN A 260 8.89 -2.24 11.32
C ASN A 260 9.54 -2.98 10.16
N SER A 261 8.92 -2.99 8.97
CA SER A 261 9.46 -3.67 7.79
C SER A 261 10.78 -3.05 7.32
N LEU A 262 10.86 -1.72 7.28
CA LEU A 262 12.09 -0.97 7.00
C LEU A 262 13.23 -1.32 7.98
N ALA A 263 12.96 -1.20 9.28
CA ALA A 263 13.95 -1.45 10.31
C ALA A 263 14.38 -2.93 10.36
N THR A 264 13.44 -3.86 10.15
CA THR A 264 13.74 -5.29 10.06
C THR A 264 14.65 -5.60 8.88
N PHE A 265 14.33 -5.07 7.70
CA PHE A 265 15.15 -5.30 6.51
C PHE A 265 16.56 -4.76 6.67
N TYR A 266 16.72 -3.56 7.26
CA TYR A 266 18.02 -3.00 7.61
C TYR A 266 18.78 -3.91 8.60
N PHE A 267 18.13 -4.33 9.68
CA PHE A 267 18.74 -5.19 10.68
C PHE A 267 19.24 -6.51 10.09
N ASP A 268 18.38 -7.21 9.34
CA ASP A 268 18.68 -8.53 8.80
C ASP A 268 19.78 -8.48 7.73
N HIS A 269 19.77 -7.48 6.84
CA HIS A 269 20.65 -7.46 5.66
C HIS A 269 21.92 -6.62 5.85
N ILE A 270 21.94 -5.65 6.76
CA ILE A 270 23.07 -4.73 6.95
C ILE A 270 23.76 -4.96 8.29
N MET A 271 23.01 -5.14 9.39
CA MET A 271 23.62 -5.38 10.71
C MET A 271 24.04 -6.83 10.91
N MET A 272 23.17 -7.78 10.51
CA MET A 272 23.38 -9.23 10.70
C MET A 272 23.86 -9.96 9.44
N GLY A 273 23.78 -9.34 8.27
CA GLY A 273 24.14 -9.96 6.99
C GLY A 273 25.64 -10.22 6.85
N GLU A 274 26.04 -11.45 6.51
CA GLU A 274 27.44 -11.84 6.27
C GLU A 274 27.95 -11.53 4.83
N SER A 275 27.10 -10.98 3.94
CA SER A 275 27.37 -10.92 2.49
C SER A 275 27.80 -9.54 1.98
N SER A 276 28.78 -9.52 1.07
CA SER A 276 29.34 -8.34 0.38
C SER A 276 28.26 -7.35 -0.05
N ALA A 277 28.28 -6.16 0.55
CA ALA A 277 27.24 -5.14 0.37
C ALA A 277 27.06 -4.80 -1.11
N SER A 278 25.92 -5.19 -1.68
CA SER A 278 25.56 -4.74 -3.03
C SER A 278 25.44 -3.20 -3.03
N PRO A 279 25.73 -2.51 -4.14
CA PRO A 279 25.58 -1.05 -4.22
C PRO A 279 24.19 -0.56 -3.80
N ALA A 280 23.14 -1.34 -4.09
CA ALA A 280 21.77 -1.06 -3.70
C ALA A 280 21.58 -1.10 -2.16
N LEU A 281 22.17 -2.09 -1.47
CA LEU A 281 22.13 -2.19 -0.01
C LEU A 281 22.92 -1.06 0.66
N LEU A 282 24.04 -0.62 0.08
CA LEU A 282 24.79 0.55 0.56
C LEU A 282 23.98 1.84 0.41
N ASN A 283 23.28 2.02 -0.71
CA ASN A 283 22.38 3.17 -0.89
C ASN A 283 21.26 3.15 0.15
N PHE A 284 20.65 2.00 0.40
CA PHE A 284 19.63 1.85 1.43
C PHE A 284 20.19 2.14 2.84
N ALA A 285 21.38 1.65 3.17
CA ALA A 285 22.04 1.95 4.43
C ALA A 285 22.27 3.46 4.64
N LYS A 286 22.68 4.14 3.56
CA LYS A 286 22.82 5.59 3.55
C LYS A 286 21.48 6.29 3.78
N HIS A 287 20.41 5.87 3.10
CA HIS A 287 19.08 6.44 3.29
C HIS A 287 18.57 6.31 4.74
N ILE A 288 18.82 5.16 5.38
CA ILE A 288 18.48 4.94 6.79
C ILE A 288 19.30 5.87 7.69
N SER A 289 20.61 5.99 7.43
CA SER A 289 21.52 6.88 8.19
C SER A 289 21.12 8.35 8.05
N ASP A 290 20.80 8.80 6.83
CA ASP A 290 20.37 10.18 6.53
C ASP A 290 19.00 10.52 7.17
N CYS A 291 18.22 9.51 7.56
CA CYS A 291 16.92 9.66 8.22
C CYS A 291 16.96 9.28 9.72
N ALA A 292 18.14 9.08 10.31
CA ALA A 292 18.29 8.60 11.68
C ALA A 292 17.54 9.48 12.71
N ASP A 293 17.60 10.81 12.56
CA ASP A 293 16.87 11.75 13.42
C ASP A 293 15.35 11.54 13.35
N ILE A 294 14.82 11.30 12.14
CA ILE A 294 13.38 11.09 11.93
C ILE A 294 12.95 9.76 12.57
N PHE A 295 13.77 8.70 12.45
CA PHE A 295 13.49 7.42 13.12
C PHE A 295 13.50 7.56 14.64
N LEU A 296 14.40 8.38 15.19
CA LEU A 296 14.40 8.68 16.62
C LEU A 296 13.13 9.44 17.03
N ASP A 297 12.72 10.44 16.26
CA ASP A 297 11.49 11.20 16.54
C ASP A 297 10.22 10.35 16.39
N ILE A 298 10.23 9.38 15.46
CA ILE A 298 9.21 8.34 15.34
C ILE A 298 9.17 7.50 16.62
N LEU A 299 10.33 7.01 17.09
CA LEU A 299 10.41 6.20 18.30
C LEU A 299 9.89 6.97 19.53
N LYS A 300 10.28 8.24 19.68
CA LYS A 300 9.77 9.16 20.71
C LYS A 300 8.24 9.26 20.67
N THR A 301 7.69 9.52 19.49
CA THR A 301 6.24 9.63 19.28
C THR A 301 5.54 8.32 19.64
N MET A 302 6.11 7.16 19.29
CA MET A 302 5.55 5.85 19.66
C MET A 302 5.56 5.63 21.19
N PHE A 303 6.62 6.05 21.90
CA PHE A 303 6.64 6.02 23.37
C PHE A 303 5.56 6.91 23.97
N GLU A 304 5.40 8.14 23.50
CA GLU A 304 4.35 9.04 23.96
C GLU A 304 2.96 8.43 23.77
N ILE A 305 2.68 7.89 22.58
CA ILE A 305 1.41 7.22 22.27
C ILE A 305 1.17 6.05 23.22
N VAL A 306 2.15 5.16 23.41
CA VAL A 306 1.96 3.96 24.24
C VAL A 306 1.77 4.31 25.72
N LEU A 307 2.51 5.30 26.23
CA LEU A 307 2.46 5.68 27.64
C LEU A 307 1.16 6.42 27.97
N PHE A 308 0.75 7.37 27.12
CA PHE A 308 -0.35 8.30 27.41
C PHE A 308 -1.68 7.93 26.76
N GLU A 309 -1.71 7.16 25.67
CA GLU A 309 -2.96 6.79 24.99
C GLU A 309 -3.46 5.39 25.38
N ASP A 310 -4.77 5.26 25.58
CA ASP A 310 -5.38 4.01 26.07
C ASP A 310 -5.75 3.01 24.97
N ASN A 311 -5.93 3.47 23.72
CA ASN A 311 -6.65 2.73 22.67
C ASN A 311 -5.88 2.47 21.37
N THR A 312 -4.56 2.58 21.35
CA THR A 312 -3.80 2.32 20.11
C THR A 312 -3.52 0.83 19.91
N SER A 313 -3.36 0.42 18.66
CA SER A 313 -2.97 -0.94 18.25
C SER A 313 -1.55 -1.27 18.74
N GLN A 314 -1.44 -1.58 20.04
CA GLN A 314 -0.17 -1.76 20.77
C GLN A 314 0.76 -2.75 20.07
N TRP A 315 0.19 -3.77 19.44
CA TRP A 315 0.94 -4.85 18.82
C TRP A 315 1.77 -4.41 17.61
N GLY A 316 1.24 -3.52 16.77
CA GLY A 316 2.01 -3.01 15.62
C GLY A 316 3.10 -2.04 16.06
N ILE A 317 2.77 -1.16 17.00
CA ILE A 317 3.68 -0.14 17.54
C ILE A 317 4.83 -0.78 18.30
N SER A 318 4.57 -1.77 19.17
CA SER A 318 5.59 -2.44 19.97
C SER A 318 6.67 -3.10 19.10
N ARG A 319 6.27 -3.76 18.00
CA ARG A 319 7.20 -4.41 17.07
C ARG A 319 8.08 -3.38 16.37
N ALA A 320 7.47 -2.30 15.88
CA ALA A 320 8.21 -1.20 15.25
C ALA A 320 9.20 -0.55 16.23
N MET A 321 8.79 -0.32 17.49
CA MET A 321 9.66 0.22 18.53
C MET A 321 10.87 -0.69 18.77
N LEU A 322 10.68 -2.01 18.93
CA LEU A 322 11.79 -2.94 19.11
C LEU A 322 12.75 -2.89 17.93
N SER A 323 12.23 -2.94 16.70
CA SER A 323 13.07 -2.86 15.51
C SER A 323 13.85 -1.54 15.43
N LEU A 324 13.25 -0.41 15.78
CA LEU A 324 13.95 0.89 15.84
C LEU A 324 15.03 0.92 16.93
N ILE A 325 14.77 0.33 18.09
CA ILE A 325 15.75 0.23 19.19
C ILE A 325 16.97 -0.57 18.75
N LEU A 326 16.76 -1.72 18.10
CA LEU A 326 17.86 -2.62 17.71
C LEU A 326 18.71 -2.09 16.56
N ILE A 327 18.16 -1.28 15.65
CA ILE A 327 18.96 -0.65 14.58
C ILE A 327 19.77 0.56 15.07
N SER A 328 19.46 1.10 16.26
CA SER A 328 20.11 2.30 16.80
C SER A 328 20.21 2.29 18.33
N GLU A 329 20.86 1.26 18.88
CA GLU A 329 21.01 1.06 20.34
C GLU A 329 21.70 2.25 21.03
N GLU A 330 22.70 2.86 20.38
CA GLU A 330 23.39 4.03 20.90
C GLU A 330 22.45 5.24 21.03
N MET A 331 21.64 5.51 19.99
CA MET A 331 20.67 6.61 20.02
C MET A 331 19.56 6.35 21.02
N TYR A 332 19.10 5.10 21.16
CA TYR A 332 18.15 4.73 22.19
C TYR A 332 18.71 4.95 23.60
N THR A 333 19.99 4.65 23.82
CA THR A 333 20.64 4.87 25.13
C THR A 333 20.78 6.35 25.46
N LYS A 334 21.15 7.18 24.48
CA LYS A 334 21.19 8.65 24.62
C LYS A 334 19.79 9.19 24.95
N PHE A 335 18.79 8.76 24.18
CA PHE A 335 17.38 9.10 24.41
C PHE A 335 16.89 8.73 25.81
N LYS A 336 17.15 7.50 26.29
CA LYS A 336 16.82 7.06 27.64
C LYS A 336 17.42 8.00 28.68
N THR A 337 18.69 8.37 28.52
CA THR A 337 19.41 9.25 29.44
C THR A 337 18.83 10.67 29.44
N GLU A 338 18.53 11.21 28.26
CA GLU A 338 17.96 12.56 28.10
C GLU A 338 16.55 12.65 28.69
N ILE A 339 15.66 11.69 28.42
CA ILE A 339 14.32 11.71 29.02
C ILE A 339 14.44 11.61 30.53
N VAL A 340 15.26 10.71 31.07
CA VAL A 340 15.36 10.58 32.52
C VAL A 340 15.90 11.86 33.15
N ALA A 341 16.92 12.48 32.56
CA ALA A 341 17.44 13.76 33.04
C ALA A 341 16.40 14.89 33.01
N SER A 342 15.41 14.83 32.10
CA SER A 342 14.32 15.81 32.01
C SER A 342 13.25 15.67 33.10
N GLN A 343 13.19 14.54 33.81
CA GLN A 343 12.19 14.29 34.85
C GLN A 343 12.67 14.74 36.24
N PRO A 344 11.74 15.08 37.16
CA PRO A 344 12.05 15.36 38.56
C PRO A 344 12.81 14.20 39.23
N VAL A 345 13.75 14.51 40.13
CA VAL A 345 14.69 13.54 40.74
C VAL A 345 13.99 12.33 41.37
N ASP A 346 12.82 12.55 41.97
CA ASP A 346 11.95 11.54 42.57
C ASP A 346 11.37 10.55 41.55
N GLN A 347 11.19 10.96 40.29
CA GLN A 347 10.65 10.14 39.20
C GLN A 347 11.74 9.47 38.35
N GLN A 348 12.99 9.95 38.42
CA GLN A 348 14.10 9.46 37.60
C GLN A 348 14.37 7.96 37.81
N GLN A 349 14.45 7.51 39.08
CA GLN A 349 14.68 6.10 39.40
C GLN A 349 13.56 5.19 38.88
N ARG A 350 12.32 5.66 38.98
CA ARG A 350 11.16 4.93 38.50
C ARG A 350 11.14 4.80 36.99
N LEU A 351 11.47 5.87 36.27
CA LEU A 351 11.55 5.84 34.82
C LEU A 351 12.70 4.94 34.33
N PHE A 352 13.86 4.95 35.00
CA PHE A 352 14.94 3.98 34.74
C PHE A 352 14.43 2.54 34.86
N ARG A 353 13.72 2.23 35.95
CA ARG A 353 13.11 0.91 36.17
C ARG A 353 12.13 0.54 35.06
N CYS A 354 11.32 1.47 34.56
CA CYS A 354 10.40 1.22 33.45
C CYS A 354 11.14 0.79 32.17
N PHE A 355 12.27 1.44 31.86
CA PHE A 355 13.10 1.06 30.72
C PHE A 355 13.84 -0.28 30.93
N ASP A 356 14.19 -0.61 32.17
CA ASP A 356 14.83 -1.89 32.49
C ASP A 356 13.83 -3.05 32.34
N ILE A 357 12.60 -2.89 32.86
CA ILE A 357 11.49 -3.84 32.65
C ILE A 357 11.23 -4.01 31.15
N LEU A 358 11.24 -2.91 30.39
CA LEU A 358 10.98 -2.94 28.95
C LEU A 358 11.95 -3.88 28.21
N MET A 359 13.24 -3.80 28.54
CA MET A 359 14.31 -4.56 27.88
C MET A 359 14.63 -5.89 28.59
N GLU A 360 13.90 -6.24 29.65
CA GLU A 360 14.18 -7.44 30.44
C GLU A 360 14.08 -8.72 29.61
N GLY A 361 15.22 -9.40 29.47
CA GLY A 361 15.33 -10.62 28.66
C GLY A 361 15.13 -10.42 27.16
N VAL A 362 15.15 -9.17 26.66
CA VAL A 362 15.11 -8.89 25.22
C VAL A 362 16.49 -9.18 24.62
N THR A 363 16.53 -10.04 23.61
CA THR A 363 17.76 -10.41 22.90
C THR A 363 17.97 -9.52 21.67
N ARG A 364 19.18 -9.54 21.11
CA ARG A 364 19.54 -8.75 19.92
C ARG A 364 19.15 -9.49 18.63
N ASP A 365 17.86 -9.76 18.47
CA ASP A 365 17.27 -10.38 17.28
C ASP A 365 15.83 -9.90 17.08
N LEU A 366 15.28 -10.16 15.90
CA LEU A 366 13.94 -9.76 15.51
C LEU A 366 12.97 -10.94 15.33
N GLU A 367 13.22 -12.05 16.02
CA GLU A 367 12.35 -13.22 15.97
C GLU A 367 10.98 -12.96 16.63
N SER A 368 9.97 -13.77 16.27
CA SER A 368 8.60 -13.59 16.80
C SER A 368 8.57 -13.68 18.33
N VAL A 369 9.33 -14.62 18.91
CA VAL A 369 9.38 -14.84 20.35
C VAL A 369 9.92 -13.61 21.08
N ASN A 370 10.99 -12.99 20.56
CA ASN A 370 11.57 -11.79 21.15
C ASN A 370 10.64 -10.57 21.00
N ARG A 371 9.99 -10.42 19.85
CA ARG A 371 8.97 -9.38 19.62
C ARG A 371 7.77 -9.49 20.56
N GLU A 372 7.29 -10.71 20.82
CA GLU A 372 6.21 -10.98 21.76
C GLU A 372 6.64 -10.67 23.20
N ARG A 373 7.88 -11.03 23.57
CA ARG A 373 8.47 -10.69 24.87
C ARG A 373 8.52 -9.18 25.07
N PHE A 374 9.06 -8.42 24.12
CA PHE A 374 9.09 -6.97 24.19
C PHE A 374 7.68 -6.36 24.31
N THR A 375 6.71 -6.88 23.55
CA THR A 375 5.31 -6.42 23.63
C THR A 375 4.71 -6.62 25.02
N ARG A 376 4.97 -7.78 25.64
CA ARG A 376 4.55 -8.06 27.02
C ARG A 376 5.24 -7.12 28.02
N ASN A 377 6.55 -6.93 27.88
CA ASN A 377 7.34 -6.04 28.73
C ASN A 377 6.87 -4.59 28.64
N LEU A 378 6.52 -4.12 27.44
CA LEU A 378 5.94 -2.79 27.22
C LEU A 378 4.62 -2.61 27.97
N GLY A 379 3.76 -3.64 27.98
CA GLY A 379 2.53 -3.64 28.77
C GLY A 379 2.78 -3.56 30.27
N MET A 380 3.81 -4.23 30.79
CA MET A 380 4.21 -4.17 32.20
C MET A 380 4.81 -2.80 32.56
N SER A 381 5.75 -2.32 31.74
CA SER A 381 6.39 -1.01 31.87
C SER A 381 5.36 0.13 31.90
N ARG A 382 4.32 0.06 31.05
CA ARG A 382 3.22 1.03 31.07
C ARG A 382 2.43 1.03 32.38
N LYS A 383 2.20 -0.15 32.98
CA LYS A 383 1.50 -0.24 34.28
C LYS A 383 2.35 0.39 35.39
N GLU A 384 3.63 0.02 35.46
CA GLU A 384 4.60 0.60 36.40
C GLU A 384 4.71 2.12 36.23
N PHE A 385 4.62 2.64 35.01
CA PHE A 385 4.65 4.08 34.76
C PHE A 385 3.39 4.81 35.24
N ARG A 386 2.23 4.15 35.25
CA ARG A 386 0.93 4.76 35.61
C ARG A 386 0.52 4.59 37.08
N GLU A 387 1.08 3.59 37.77
CA GLU A 387 0.76 3.30 39.18
C GLU A 387 1.34 4.34 40.13
N LYS A 388 0.57 5.38 40.49
CA LYS A 388 1.02 6.55 41.29
C LYS A 388 1.98 6.21 42.42
#